data_AF-A0A7T5JVB0-F1
#
_entry.id   AF-A0A7T5JVB0-F1
#
_cell.length_a   1.000
_cell.length_b   1.000
_cell.length_c   1.000
_cell.angle_alpha   90.00
_cell.angle_beta   90.00
_cell.angle_gamma   90.00
#
_symmetry.space_group_name_H-M   'P 1'
#
loop_
_entity.id
_entity.type
_entity.pdbx_description
1 polymer ?
#
loop_
_entity_poly.entity_id
_entity_poly.type
_entity_poly.pdbx_seq_one_letter_code
_entity_poly.pdbx_strand_id
1 'polypeptide(L)'
;MMNLLVATFELFDKPQENYDELVNAFRQYPHAFELHKSTWLIVTELEAGSVYESIANHIGFDDRLFVGELKNGFWSGAHAELTEFLRNFWSFD
;
A
#
# COMPACT_ATOMS: atom_id res chain seq x y z
N MET A 1 9.36 15.75 1.04
CA MET A 1 10.15 14.53 1.30
C MET A 1 9.22 13.37 1.00
N MET A 2 9.67 12.38 0.22
CA MET A 2 8.82 11.23 -0.09
C MET A 2 8.87 10.22 1.05
N ASN A 3 7.70 9.72 1.43
CA ASN A 3 7.51 8.65 2.39
C ASN A 3 7.28 7.34 1.62
N LEU A 4 7.89 6.24 2.07
CA LEU A 4 7.48 4.90 1.68
C LEU A 4 6.48 4.41 2.73
N LEU A 5 5.25 4.15 2.31
CA LEU A 5 4.19 3.63 3.16
C LEU A 5 3.92 2.17 2.82
N VAL A 6 3.57 1.40 3.84
CA VAL A 6 2.98 0.07 3.69
C VAL A 6 1.51 0.13 4.09
N ALA A 7 0.65 -0.32 3.20
CA ALA A 7 -0.78 -0.44 3.46
C ALA A 7 -1.16 -1.92 3.43
N THR A 8 -1.87 -2.39 4.45
CA THR A 8 -2.40 -3.76 4.50
C THR A 8 -3.89 -3.72 4.80
N PHE A 9 -4.66 -4.62 4.19
CA PHE A 9 -6.09 -4.67 4.44
C PHE A 9 -6.63 -6.11 4.57
N GLU A 10 -7.78 -6.23 5.21
CA GLU A 10 -8.56 -7.47 5.31
C GLU A 10 -10.03 -7.12 5.09
N LEU A 11 -10.68 -7.82 4.14
CA LEU A 11 -12.07 -7.54 3.72
C LEU A 11 -12.99 -8.66 4.18
N PHE A 12 -14.09 -8.31 4.83
CA PHE A 12 -15.05 -9.25 5.41
C PHE A 12 -16.39 -9.21 4.69
N ASP A 13 -16.89 -8.03 4.35
CA ASP A 13 -18.12 -7.87 3.59
C ASP A 13 -17.82 -7.66 2.11
N LYS A 14 -18.55 -8.35 1.22
CA LYS A 14 -18.39 -8.28 -0.25
C LYS A 14 -16.92 -8.21 -0.72
N PRO A 15 -16.08 -9.20 -0.35
CA PRO A 15 -14.63 -9.07 -0.48
C PRO A 15 -14.13 -8.85 -1.91
N GLN A 16 -14.88 -9.29 -2.93
CA GLN A 16 -14.48 -9.05 -4.32
C GLN A 16 -14.87 -7.65 -4.82
N GLU A 17 -16.05 -7.13 -4.43
CA GLU A 17 -16.49 -5.78 -4.83
C GLU A 17 -15.58 -4.72 -4.17
N ASN A 18 -15.38 -4.82 -2.86
CA ASN A 18 -14.53 -3.90 -2.10
C ASN A 18 -13.06 -3.98 -2.54
N TYR A 19 -12.59 -5.15 -2.99
CA TYR A 19 -11.24 -5.31 -3.51
C TYR A 19 -11.00 -4.48 -4.77
N ASP A 20 -11.91 -4.53 -5.74
CA ASP A 20 -11.73 -3.80 -7.00
C ASP A 20 -11.74 -2.28 -6.76
N GLU A 21 -12.58 -1.79 -5.85
CA GLU A 21 -12.58 -0.38 -5.43
C GLU A 21 -11.27 0.03 -4.74
N LEU A 22 -10.79 -0.79 -3.80
CA LEU A 22 -9.51 -0.57 -3.10
C LEU A 22 -8.32 -0.54 -4.07
N VAL A 23 -8.24 -1.51 -4.98
CA VAL A 23 -7.17 -1.58 -5.98
C VAL A 23 -7.17 -0.32 -6.83
N ASN A 24 -8.34 0.16 -7.23
CA ASN A 24 -8.46 1.40 -8.00
C ASN A 24 -8.02 2.63 -7.18
N ALA A 25 -8.33 2.67 -5.88
CA ALA A 25 -7.88 3.72 -4.98
C ALA A 25 -6.35 3.72 -4.81
N PHE A 26 -5.73 2.54 -4.61
CA PHE A 26 -4.27 2.42 -4.53
C PHE A 26 -3.59 2.84 -5.83
N ARG A 27 -4.16 2.51 -6.99
CA ARG A 27 -3.61 2.89 -8.31
C ARG A 27 -3.67 4.39 -8.61
N GLN A 28 -4.40 5.19 -7.83
CA GLN A 28 -4.37 6.65 -7.97
C GLN A 28 -3.04 7.26 -7.50
N TYR A 29 -2.28 6.55 -6.66
CA TYR A 29 -0.96 7.01 -6.26
C TYR A 29 0.05 6.72 -7.38
N PRO A 30 0.83 7.73 -7.84
CA PRO A 30 1.76 7.58 -8.96
C PRO A 30 2.79 6.45 -8.81
N HIS A 31 3.13 6.14 -7.56
CA HIS A 31 4.13 5.15 -7.19
C HIS A 31 3.55 4.17 -6.17
N ALA A 32 2.47 3.50 -6.55
CA ALA A 32 1.93 2.36 -5.81
C ALA A 32 2.40 1.03 -6.42
N PHE A 33 2.70 0.07 -5.56
CA PHE A 33 3.12 -1.28 -5.94
C PHE A 33 2.32 -2.30 -5.15
N GLU A 34 1.68 -3.23 -5.85
CA GLU A 34 0.99 -4.37 -5.25
C GLU A 34 2.03 -5.42 -4.83
N LEU A 35 2.43 -5.37 -3.56
CA LEU A 35 3.40 -6.33 -3.01
C LEU A 35 2.79 -7.73 -2.90
N HIS A 36 1.53 -7.78 -2.47
CA HIS A 36 0.70 -8.96 -2.38
C HIS A 36 -0.76 -8.52 -2.49
N LYS A 37 -1.68 -9.47 -2.74
CA LYS A 37 -3.12 -9.17 -2.91
C LYS A 37 -3.65 -8.19 -1.85
N SER A 38 -3.27 -8.37 -0.58
CA SER A 38 -3.73 -7.56 0.56
C SER A 38 -2.70 -6.54 1.07
N THR A 39 -1.59 -6.32 0.35
CA THR A 39 -0.49 -5.46 0.82
C THR A 39 0.09 -4.64 -0.30
N TRP A 40 0.15 -3.34 -0.07
CA TRP A 40 0.61 -2.35 -1.02
C TRP A 40 1.74 -1.53 -0.45
N LEU A 41 2.68 -1.17 -1.32
CA LEU A 41 3.71 -0.18 -1.05
C LEU A 41 3.32 1.10 -1.78
N ILE A 42 3.42 2.25 -1.13
CA ILE A 42 3.00 3.54 -1.69
C ILE A 42 4.10 4.55 -1.42
N VAL A 43 4.63 5.17 -2.48
CA VAL A 43 5.61 6.24 -2.35
C VAL A 43 4.91 7.56 -2.65
N THR A 44 4.87 8.45 -1.66
CA THR A 44 4.06 9.68 -1.72
C THR A 44 4.62 10.76 -0.80
N GLU A 45 4.27 12.02 -1.06
CA GLU A 45 4.57 13.13 -0.13
C GLU A 45 3.57 13.22 1.03
N LEU A 46 2.47 12.46 0.96
CA LEU A 46 1.45 12.42 2.00
C LEU A 46 1.91 11.61 3.22
N GLU A 47 1.38 11.97 4.38
CA GLU A 47 1.55 11.19 5.60
C GLU A 47 0.63 9.97 5.60
N ALA A 48 1.01 8.95 6.38
CA ALA A 48 0.24 7.71 6.51
C ALA A 48 -1.23 7.95 6.89
N GLY A 49 -1.50 8.94 7.76
CA GLY A 49 -2.86 9.30 8.16
C GLY A 49 -3.72 9.81 7.00
N SER A 50 -3.18 10.67 6.13
CA SER A 50 -3.92 11.18 4.98
C SER A 50 -4.20 10.08 3.95
N VAL A 51 -3.24 9.17 3.74
CA VAL A 51 -3.41 8.02 2.86
C VAL A 51 -4.45 7.05 3.44
N TYR A 52 -4.41 6.79 4.75
CA TYR A 52 -5.42 6.01 5.46
C TYR A 52 -6.82 6.60 5.27
N GLU A 53 -7.00 7.89 5.54
CA GLU A 53 -8.31 8.55 5.40
C GLU A 53 -8.85 8.47 3.97
N SER A 54 -7.97 8.64 2.97
CA SER A 54 -8.36 8.51 1.57
C SER A 54 -8.83 7.10 1.23
N ILE A 55 -8.12 6.07 1.70
CA ILE A 55 -8.42 4.66 1.37
C ILE A 55 -9.60 4.14 2.19
N ALA A 56 -9.75 4.57 3.44
CA ALA A 56 -10.80 4.11 4.35
C ALA A 56 -12.22 4.39 3.83
N ASN A 57 -12.38 5.37 2.93
CA ASN A 57 -13.66 5.65 2.27
C ASN A 57 -14.11 4.57 1.27
N HIS A 58 -13.25 3.58 0.98
CA HIS A 58 -13.49 2.50 0.02
C HIS A 58 -13.70 1.13 0.68
N ILE A 59 -13.87 1.09 2.01
CA ILE A 59 -14.06 -0.15 2.76
C ILE A 59 -15.25 -0.07 3.73
N GLY A 60 -15.77 -1.23 4.11
CA GLY A 60 -16.85 -1.35 5.07
C GLY A 60 -16.41 -1.15 6.52
N PHE A 61 -17.38 -1.02 7.42
CA PHE A 61 -17.13 -0.84 8.85
C PHE A 61 -16.38 -2.02 9.50
N ASP A 62 -16.65 -3.24 9.05
CA ASP A 62 -16.03 -4.46 9.58
C ASP A 62 -14.68 -4.80 8.92
N ASP A 63 -14.34 -4.08 7.83
CA ASP A 63 -13.07 -4.25 7.14
C ASP A 63 -11.92 -3.65 7.95
N ARG A 64 -10.71 -4.15 7.70
CA ARG A 64 -9.49 -3.69 8.39
C ARG A 64 -8.57 -3.03 7.39
N LEU A 65 -8.04 -1.88 7.79
CA LEU A 65 -7.00 -1.17 7.06
C LEU A 65 -5.93 -0.72 8.04
N PHE A 66 -4.68 -0.95 7.67
CA PHE A 66 -3.51 -0.40 8.32
C PHE A 66 -2.69 0.34 7.28
N VAL A 67 -2.26 1.56 7.60
CA VAL A 67 -1.28 2.30 6.81
C VAL A 67 -0.21 2.77 7.77
N GLY A 68 1.03 2.39 7.47
CA GLY A 68 2.20 2.76 8.27
C GLY A 68 3.32 3.28 7.39
N GLU A 69 4.16 4.12 7.96
CA GLU A 69 5.39 4.53 7.29
C GLU A 69 6.51 3.51 7.51
N LEU A 70 7.13 3.08 6.41
CA LEU A 70 8.24 2.14 6.41
C LEU A 70 9.58 2.89 6.41
N LYS A 71 10.16 3.08 7.59
CA LYS A 71 11.48 3.72 7.75
C LYS A 71 12.65 2.76 7.52
N ASN A 72 12.46 1.48 7.85
CA ASN A 72 13.45 0.41 7.71
C ASN A 72 12.75 -0.93 7.50
N GLY A 73 13.35 -1.85 6.74
CA GLY A 73 12.83 -3.19 6.53
C GLY A 73 13.81 -4.11 5.81
N PHE A 74 13.53 -5.41 5.89
CA PHE A 74 14.37 -6.45 5.34
C PHE A 74 13.52 -7.39 4.49
N TRP A 75 14.05 -7.82 3.34
CA TRP A 75 13.32 -8.63 2.38
C TRP A 75 14.13 -9.87 2.00
N SER A 76 13.42 -10.97 1.79
CA SER A 76 13.97 -12.20 1.20
C SER A 76 13.07 -12.67 0.08
N GLY A 77 13.64 -13.15 -1.03
CA GLY A 77 12.86 -13.67 -2.15
C GLY A 77 12.08 -12.60 -2.91
N ALA A 78 12.55 -11.34 -2.90
CA ALA A 78 11.96 -10.29 -3.72
C ALA A 78 12.08 -10.66 -5.20
N HIS A 79 10.96 -10.61 -5.92
CA HIS A 79 10.95 -10.78 -7.36
C HIS A 79 11.51 -9.51 -8.04
N ALA A 80 11.79 -9.60 -9.34
CA ALA A 80 12.50 -8.55 -10.08
C ALA A 80 11.80 -7.19 -10.02
N GLU A 81 10.47 -7.17 -10.19
CA GLU A 81 9.66 -5.95 -10.20
C GLU A 81 9.68 -5.25 -8.83
N LEU A 82 9.50 -5.99 -7.74
CA LEU A 82 9.63 -5.44 -6.39
C LEU A 82 11.03 -4.88 -6.16
N THR A 83 12.07 -5.61 -6.59
CA THR A 83 13.47 -5.15 -6.45
C THR A 83 13.71 -3.83 -7.19
N GLU A 84 13.19 -3.70 -8.40
CA GLU A 84 13.31 -2.49 -9.21
C GLU A 84 12.52 -1.32 -8.59
N PHE A 85 11.26 -1.54 -8.21
CA PHE A 85 10.44 -0.55 -7.53
C PHE A 85 11.15 -0.02 -6.29
N LEU A 86 11.60 -0.95 -5.46
CA LEU A 86 12.24 -0.62 -4.22
C LEU A 86 13.55 0.16 -4.50
N ARG A 87 14.39 -0.21 -5.49
CA ARG A 87 15.64 0.52 -5.82
C ARG A 87 15.40 1.96 -6.25
N ASN A 88 14.27 2.22 -6.91
CA ASN A 88 13.93 3.55 -7.41
C ASN A 88 13.42 4.48 -6.31
N PHE A 89 12.78 3.95 -5.28
CA PHE A 89 12.04 4.77 -4.30
C PHE A 89 12.48 4.59 -2.85
N TRP A 90 13.29 3.58 -2.57
CA TRP A 90 13.76 3.28 -1.24
C TRP A 90 15.20 2.76 -1.31
N SER A 91 16.13 3.50 -0.73
CA SER A 91 17.53 3.08 -0.70
C SER A 91 17.68 2.02 0.38
N PHE A 92 17.90 0.77 0.00
CA PHE A 92 18.43 -0.27 0.89
C PHE A 92 19.83 -0.63 0.36
N ASP A 93 20.82 -0.36 1.21
CA ASP A 93 22.22 -0.74 1.00
C ASP A 93 22.42 -2.25 1.17
#